data_AF-A0ABD1QU72-F1
#
_entry.id   AF-A0ABD1QU72-F1
#
_cell.length_a   1.000
_cell.length_b   1.000
_cell.length_c   1.000
_cell.angle_alpha   90.00
_cell.angle_beta   90.00
_cell.angle_gamma   90.00
#
_symmetry.space_group_name_H-M   'P 1'
#
loop_
_entity.id
_entity.type
_entity.pdbx_description
1 polymer ?
#
loop_
_entity_poly.entity_id
_entity_poly.type
_entity_poly.pdbx_seq_one_letter_code
_entity_poly.pdbx_strand_id
1 'polypeptide(L)'
;MARIFEYFVVCGLGPEIRTLDGDKGYHGTGILYLPSLLDQYPPSDHTLYPPPPPQLPTCVLPAGVEFYSSGFNSNDPSSFPRSYPIVLTEGDGSKIYVSCIAFRDPVCEDIAEAYRIPANSYADKCICIVSRGPSFQILREALEEIFVLCFSASGSRYELIMLLLPMNLYIISCNPTVVEKLLTKNY
;
A
#
# COMPACT_ATOMS: atom_id res chain seq x y z
N MET A 1 20.26 18.89 -2.69
CA MET A 1 18.92 19.14 -2.13
C MET A 1 18.64 18.09 -1.07
N ALA A 2 18.20 18.48 0.12
CA ALA A 2 17.73 17.52 1.13
C ALA A 2 16.47 16.84 0.58
N ARG A 3 16.44 15.50 0.55
CA ARG A 3 15.24 14.76 0.15
C ARG A 3 14.22 14.85 1.28
N ILE A 4 12.95 15.04 0.91
CA ILE A 4 11.84 15.14 1.87
C ILE A 4 11.45 13.75 2.39
N PHE A 5 11.66 12.70 1.58
CA PHE A 5 11.43 11.31 1.94
C PHE A 5 12.38 10.37 1.19
N GLU A 6 12.53 9.16 1.71
CA GLU A 6 13.27 8.07 1.09
C GLU A 6 12.32 7.12 0.36
N TYR A 7 11.27 6.61 0.99
CA TYR A 7 10.40 5.64 0.33
C TYR A 7 8.96 6.12 0.20
N PHE A 8 8.34 5.78 -0.92
CA PHE A 8 6.91 5.59 -1.01
C PHE A 8 6.66 4.07 -1.07
N VAL A 9 5.85 3.51 -0.19
CA VAL A 9 5.60 2.06 -0.13
C VAL A 9 4.11 1.74 -0.19
N VAL A 10 3.79 0.59 -0.77
CA VAL A 10 2.45 0.01 -0.76
C VAL A 10 2.51 -1.31 -0.02
N CYS A 11 1.71 -1.44 1.03
CA CYS A 11 1.61 -2.64 1.86
C CYS A 11 0.18 -3.18 1.83
N GLY A 12 0.00 -4.48 1.95
CA GLY A 12 -1.31 -5.12 1.98
C GLY A 12 -1.22 -6.63 1.81
N LEU A 13 -2.22 -7.23 1.19
CA LEU A 13 -2.24 -8.67 0.93
C LEU A 13 -1.24 -9.07 -0.15
N GLY A 14 -0.20 -9.82 0.23
CA GLY A 14 0.82 -10.33 -0.69
C GLY A 14 0.37 -11.53 -1.52
N PRO A 15 1.19 -11.96 -2.51
CA PRO A 15 0.89 -13.12 -3.35
C PRO A 15 0.94 -14.45 -2.58
N GLU A 16 1.71 -14.51 -1.49
CA GLU A 16 1.73 -15.64 -0.57
C GLU A 16 0.82 -15.37 0.63
N ILE A 17 -0.46 -15.70 0.51
CA ILE A 17 -1.43 -15.49 1.60
C ILE A 17 -1.10 -16.43 2.75
N ARG A 18 -0.96 -15.85 3.96
CA ARG A 18 -0.77 -16.58 5.21
C ARG A 18 -1.54 -15.89 6.33
N THR A 19 -2.15 -16.67 7.22
CA THR A 19 -2.75 -16.15 8.47
C THR A 19 -1.65 -15.63 9.39
N LEU A 20 -2.01 -14.84 10.40
CA LEU A 20 -1.05 -14.42 11.44
C LEU A 20 -0.42 -15.61 12.18
N ASP A 21 -1.11 -16.74 12.28
CA ASP A 21 -0.62 -17.98 12.87
C ASP A 21 0.32 -18.78 11.93
N GLY A 22 0.45 -18.34 10.67
CA GLY A 22 1.33 -18.94 9.68
C GLY A 22 0.68 -19.98 8.77
N ASP A 23 -0.63 -20.20 8.90
CA ASP A 23 -1.37 -21.11 8.03
C ASP A 23 -1.45 -20.52 6.61
N LYS A 24 -1.09 -21.33 5.61
CA LYS A 24 -1.07 -20.90 4.22
C LYS A 24 -2.48 -20.87 3.62
N GLY A 25 -2.71 -19.94 2.71
CA GLY A 25 -3.93 -19.86 1.90
C GLY A 25 -5.02 -18.96 2.49
N TYR A 26 -6.16 -18.93 1.81
CA TYR A 26 -7.35 -18.19 2.21
C TYR A 26 -8.21 -19.04 3.16
N HIS A 27 -8.58 -18.45 4.30
CA HIS A 27 -9.34 -19.08 5.40
C HIS A 27 -10.66 -18.35 5.69
N GLY A 28 -11.10 -17.44 4.82
CA GLY A 28 -12.34 -16.67 4.99
C GLY A 28 -12.14 -15.26 5.53
N THR A 29 -13.27 -14.57 5.70
CA THR A 29 -13.39 -13.26 6.38
C THR A 29 -13.39 -13.44 7.90
N GLY A 30 -13.05 -12.40 8.68
CA GLY A 30 -12.91 -12.53 10.14
C GLY A 30 -11.60 -13.18 10.60
N ILE A 31 -10.72 -13.51 9.66
CA ILE A 31 -9.36 -14.00 9.90
C ILE A 31 -8.37 -12.91 9.51
N LEU A 32 -7.30 -12.78 10.30
CA LEU A 32 -6.23 -11.82 10.06
C LEU A 32 -5.07 -12.50 9.34
N TYR A 33 -4.57 -11.82 8.31
CA TYR A 33 -3.49 -12.28 7.44
C TYR A 33 -2.25 -11.40 7.57
N LEU A 34 -1.10 -11.99 7.25
CA LEU A 34 0.17 -11.29 7.28
C LEU A 34 0.24 -10.23 6.17
N PRO A 35 0.54 -8.96 6.50
CA PRO A 35 0.77 -7.93 5.51
C PRO A 35 2.12 -8.15 4.83
N SER A 36 2.19 -7.77 3.55
CA SER A 36 3.40 -7.83 2.72
C SER A 36 3.65 -6.49 2.07
N LEU A 37 4.92 -6.21 1.73
CA LEU A 37 5.29 -5.13 0.84
C LEU A 37 4.88 -5.54 -0.58
N LEU A 38 3.98 -4.77 -1.19
CA LEU A 38 3.47 -5.03 -2.53
C LEU A 38 4.29 -4.30 -3.59
N ASP A 39 4.67 -3.05 -3.28
CA ASP A 39 5.41 -2.19 -4.20
C ASP A 39 6.14 -1.07 -3.46
N GLN A 40 7.14 -0.48 -4.10
CA GLN A 40 7.91 0.62 -3.55
C GLN A 40 8.51 1.54 -4.62
N TYR A 41 8.66 2.81 -4.25
CA TYR A 41 9.60 3.72 -4.87
C TYR A 41 10.63 4.22 -3.88
N PRO A 42 11.91 4.27 -4.28
CA PRO A 42 12.45 3.73 -5.52
C PRO A 42 12.29 2.21 -5.63
N PRO A 43 12.39 1.66 -6.86
CA PRO A 43 12.34 0.22 -7.07
C PRO A 43 13.41 -0.49 -6.24
N SER A 44 13.17 -1.75 -5.87
CA SER A 44 13.98 -2.51 -4.91
C SER A 44 15.44 -2.75 -5.33
N ASP A 45 15.77 -2.56 -6.61
CA ASP A 45 17.12 -2.69 -7.17
C ASP A 45 17.95 -1.39 -7.06
N HIS A 46 17.38 -0.31 -6.52
CA HIS A 46 18.08 0.94 -6.34
C HIS A 46 19.19 0.86 -5.27
N THR A 47 20.17 1.76 -5.35
CA THR A 47 21.32 1.84 -4.42
C THR A 47 21.39 3.15 -3.63
N LEU A 48 20.33 3.96 -3.68
CA LEU A 48 20.35 5.33 -3.14
C LEU A 48 20.37 5.37 -1.60
N TYR A 49 19.77 4.39 -0.94
CA TYR A 49 19.67 4.26 0.52
C TYR A 49 19.37 2.80 0.91
N PRO A 50 19.61 2.40 2.17
CA PRO A 50 19.31 1.06 2.65
C PRO A 50 17.83 0.72 2.50
N PRO A 51 17.49 -0.56 2.23
CA PRO A 51 16.10 -0.98 2.02
C PRO A 51 15.21 -0.62 3.20
N PRO A 52 13.90 -0.44 2.98
CA PRO A 52 12.96 -0.22 4.07
C PRO A 52 13.03 -1.39 5.06
N PRO A 53 12.80 -1.17 6.37
CA PRO A 53 12.82 -2.24 7.36
C PRO A 53 11.91 -3.40 6.94
N PRO A 54 12.35 -4.67 7.03
CA PRO A 54 11.54 -5.80 6.58
C PRO A 54 10.24 -5.97 7.38
N GLN A 55 10.18 -5.43 8.60
CA GLN A 55 9.00 -5.41 9.45
C GLN A 55 8.01 -4.29 9.09
N LEU A 56 8.36 -3.39 8.17
CA LEU A 56 7.55 -2.22 7.82
C LEU A 56 6.09 -2.59 7.47
N PRO A 57 5.78 -3.64 6.67
CA PRO A 57 4.40 -4.02 6.41
C PRO A 57 3.59 -4.32 7.67
N THR A 58 4.19 -5.04 8.63
CA THR A 58 3.56 -5.35 9.92
C THR A 58 3.43 -4.11 10.79
N CYS A 59 4.39 -3.17 10.73
CA CYS A 59 4.28 -1.92 11.47
C CYS A 59 3.16 -1.03 10.93
N VAL A 60 3.03 -0.90 9.60
CA VAL A 60 2.03 -0.03 8.98
C VAL A 60 0.63 -0.64 9.00
N LEU A 61 0.50 -1.97 9.06
CA LEU A 61 -0.77 -2.69 9.26
C LEU A 61 -0.67 -3.58 10.51
N PRO A 62 -0.70 -2.99 11.72
CA PRO A 62 -0.38 -3.71 12.96
C PRO A 62 -1.41 -4.76 13.37
N ALA A 63 -2.66 -4.61 12.95
CA ALA A 63 -3.69 -5.62 13.16
C ALA A 63 -3.60 -6.78 12.15
N GLY A 64 -2.75 -6.66 11.12
CA GLY A 64 -2.78 -7.53 9.94
C GLY A 64 -3.74 -7.02 8.88
N VAL A 65 -4.03 -7.89 7.91
CA VAL A 65 -4.95 -7.64 6.80
C VAL A 65 -6.17 -8.50 6.97
N GLU A 66 -7.37 -7.95 6.84
CA GLU A 66 -8.62 -8.70 6.81
C GLU A 66 -9.29 -8.62 5.44
N PHE A 67 -10.08 -9.64 5.10
CA PHE A 67 -10.97 -9.61 3.92
C PHE A 67 -12.36 -9.09 4.28
N TYR A 68 -12.91 -8.28 3.38
CA TYR A 68 -14.24 -7.68 3.51
C TYR A 68 -15.07 -7.93 2.25
N SER A 69 -16.39 -8.02 2.42
CA SER A 69 -17.34 -8.12 1.32
C SER A 69 -17.64 -6.77 0.63
N SER A 70 -17.12 -5.66 1.17
CA SER A 70 -17.32 -4.32 0.64
C SER A 70 -16.13 -3.41 0.97
N GLY A 71 -15.83 -2.48 0.07
CA GLY A 71 -14.84 -1.42 0.28
C GLY A 71 -15.37 -0.30 1.18
N PHE A 72 -15.29 0.94 0.69
CA PHE A 72 -15.85 2.10 1.39
C PHE A 72 -17.37 1.98 1.56
N ASN A 73 -17.85 2.18 2.79
CA ASN A 73 -19.26 2.17 3.16
C ASN A 73 -19.53 3.27 4.19
N SER A 74 -20.35 4.25 3.83
CA SER A 74 -20.67 5.39 4.69
C SER A 74 -21.32 5.01 6.04
N ASN A 75 -21.94 3.83 6.12
CA ASN A 75 -22.58 3.32 7.33
C ASN A 75 -21.62 2.50 8.22
N ASP A 76 -20.42 2.20 7.74
CA ASP A 76 -19.38 1.45 8.46
C ASP A 76 -18.14 2.34 8.65
N PRO A 77 -17.99 3.00 9.81
CA PRO A 77 -16.81 3.82 10.12
C PRO A 77 -15.47 3.09 9.97
N SER A 78 -15.45 1.75 10.12
CA SER A 78 -14.22 0.97 9.96
C SER A 78 -13.74 0.87 8.51
N SER A 79 -14.61 1.20 7.55
CA SER A 79 -14.31 1.26 6.11
C SER A 79 -13.67 2.58 5.66
N PHE A 80 -13.66 3.61 6.51
CA PHE A 80 -13.11 4.91 6.17
C PHE A 80 -11.57 4.83 6.11
N PRO A 81 -10.92 5.54 5.17
CA PRO A 81 -9.48 5.68 5.16
C PRO A 81 -8.97 6.29 6.48
N ARG A 82 -7.90 5.71 7.02
CA ARG A 82 -7.31 6.11 8.31
C ARG A 82 -5.87 6.56 8.10
N SER A 83 -5.61 7.84 8.33
CA SER A 83 -4.26 8.40 8.31
C SER A 83 -3.63 8.34 9.71
N TYR A 84 -2.40 7.85 9.82
CA TYR A 84 -1.67 7.81 11.09
C TYR A 84 -0.15 7.85 10.88
N PRO A 85 0.59 8.47 11.81
CA PRO A 85 2.05 8.43 11.82
C PRO A 85 2.57 7.19 12.56
N ILE A 86 3.73 6.72 12.17
CA ILE A 86 4.52 5.71 12.89
C ILE A 86 5.96 6.21 12.99
N VAL A 87 6.63 5.86 14.09
CA VAL A 87 8.07 6.07 14.25
C VAL A 87 8.73 4.72 14.49
N LEU A 88 9.63 4.32 13.61
CA LEU A 88 10.51 3.18 13.81
C LEU A 88 11.84 3.68 14.35
N THR A 89 12.43 2.92 15.27
CA THR A 89 13.75 3.23 15.83
C THR A 89 14.73 2.17 15.35
N GLU A 90 15.81 2.61 14.72
CA GLU A 90 16.89 1.71 14.30
C GLU A 90 17.79 1.33 15.48
N GLY A 91 18.64 0.32 15.28
CA GLY A 91 19.54 -0.19 16.33
C GLY A 91 20.54 0.85 16.86
N ASP A 92 20.83 1.90 16.08
CA ASP A 92 21.68 3.02 16.47
C ASP A 92 20.92 4.15 17.21
N GLY A 93 19.61 3.98 17.43
CA GLY A 93 18.74 4.96 18.07
C GLY A 93 18.22 6.05 17.13
N SER A 94 18.58 6.03 15.85
CA SER A 94 18.03 6.94 14.87
C SER A 94 16.57 6.60 14.54
N LYS A 95 15.81 7.60 14.07
CA LYS A 95 14.37 7.49 13.84
C LYS A 95 14.07 7.45 12.35
N ILE A 96 13.09 6.62 12.00
CA ILE A 96 12.44 6.59 10.70
C ILE A 96 10.99 7.00 10.93
N TYR A 97 10.57 8.09 10.30
CA TYR A 97 9.22 8.63 10.37
C TYR A 97 8.41 8.10 9.20
N VAL A 98 7.25 7.51 9.47
CA VAL A 98 6.38 6.95 8.43
C VAL A 98 5.01 7.59 8.54
N SER A 99 4.57 8.27 7.48
CA SER A 99 3.17 8.69 7.34
C SER A 99 2.41 7.60 6.60
N CYS A 100 1.29 7.15 7.13
CA CYS A 100 0.49 6.05 6.58
C CYS A 100 -0.93 6.52 6.29
N ILE A 101 -1.55 5.96 5.25
CA ILE A 101 -3.00 5.94 5.08
C ILE A 101 -3.45 4.51 4.72
N ALA A 102 -4.25 3.92 5.61
CA ALA A 102 -4.82 2.59 5.43
C ALA A 102 -6.29 2.67 5.01
N PHE A 103 -6.69 1.81 4.08
CA PHE A 103 -8.02 1.78 3.49
C PHE A 103 -8.33 0.38 2.94
N ARG A 104 -9.59 0.13 2.58
CA ARG A 104 -10.00 -1.10 1.91
C ARG A 104 -9.87 -0.93 0.39
N ASP A 105 -9.13 -1.83 -0.25
CA ASP A 105 -8.95 -1.86 -1.70
C ASP A 105 -9.40 -3.21 -2.27
N PRO A 106 -9.88 -3.30 -3.53
CA PRO A 106 -10.22 -4.58 -4.14
C PRO A 106 -9.04 -5.54 -4.12
N VAL A 107 -9.33 -6.82 -3.84
CA VAL A 107 -8.34 -7.89 -3.94
C VAL A 107 -7.91 -8.04 -5.40
N CYS A 108 -6.61 -8.19 -5.64
CA CYS A 108 -6.05 -8.42 -6.97
C CYS A 108 -6.69 -9.64 -7.62
N GLU A 109 -7.09 -9.54 -8.90
CA GLU A 109 -7.76 -10.62 -9.63
C GLU A 109 -6.93 -11.90 -9.67
N ASP A 110 -5.61 -11.78 -9.90
CA ASP A 110 -4.70 -12.93 -9.92
C ASP A 110 -4.66 -13.67 -8.57
N ILE A 111 -4.67 -12.91 -7.47
CA ILE A 111 -4.69 -13.47 -6.11
C ILE A 111 -6.07 -14.09 -5.83
N ALA A 112 -7.13 -13.41 -6.23
CA ALA A 112 -8.49 -13.91 -6.05
C ALA A 112 -8.71 -15.22 -6.79
N GLU A 113 -8.21 -15.34 -8.03
CA GLU A 113 -8.26 -16.57 -8.82
C GLU A 113 -7.42 -17.68 -8.18
N ALA A 114 -6.15 -17.39 -7.85
CA ALA A 114 -5.22 -18.36 -7.30
C ALA A 114 -5.73 -19.02 -6.01
N TYR A 115 -6.39 -18.25 -5.15
CA TYR A 115 -6.89 -18.72 -3.85
C TYR A 115 -8.42 -18.92 -3.79
N ARG A 116 -9.13 -18.79 -4.93
CA ARG A 116 -10.60 -18.90 -5.04
C ARG A 116 -11.34 -17.98 -4.06
N ILE A 117 -10.84 -16.77 -3.91
CA ILE A 117 -11.46 -15.74 -3.06
C ILE A 117 -12.73 -15.25 -3.76
N PRO A 118 -13.85 -15.02 -3.03
CA PRO A 118 -15.07 -14.50 -3.63
C PRO A 118 -14.83 -13.24 -4.45
N ALA A 119 -15.46 -13.14 -5.61
CA ALA A 119 -15.39 -11.95 -6.45
C ALA A 119 -15.90 -10.71 -5.69
N ASN A 120 -15.36 -9.53 -6.02
CA ASN A 120 -15.66 -8.27 -5.33
C ASN A 120 -15.30 -8.27 -3.83
N SER A 121 -14.33 -9.11 -3.42
CA SER A 121 -13.74 -9.00 -2.09
C SER A 121 -12.76 -7.82 -2.03
N TYR A 122 -12.66 -7.24 -0.84
CA TYR A 122 -11.74 -6.15 -0.51
C TYR A 122 -10.79 -6.62 0.58
N ALA A 123 -9.61 -6.02 0.66
CA ALA A 123 -8.66 -6.26 1.74
C ALA A 123 -8.06 -4.94 2.24
N ASP A 124 -7.57 -4.95 3.48
CA ASP A 124 -6.80 -3.82 4.00
C ASP A 124 -5.52 -3.60 3.16
N LYS A 125 -5.33 -2.34 2.76
CA LYS A 125 -4.16 -1.84 2.05
C LYS A 125 -3.69 -0.56 2.72
N CYS A 126 -2.39 -0.31 2.68
CA CYS A 126 -1.80 0.90 3.23
C CYS A 126 -0.76 1.45 2.26
N ILE A 127 -0.85 2.74 1.94
CA ILE A 127 0.22 3.46 1.26
C ILE A 127 0.94 4.35 2.28
N CYS A 128 2.26 4.44 2.18
CA CYS A 128 3.06 5.14 3.18
C CYS A 128 4.20 5.94 2.54
N ILE A 129 4.56 7.04 3.18
CA ILE A 129 5.80 7.77 2.91
C ILE A 129 6.74 7.58 4.10
N VAL A 130 7.95 7.12 3.82
CA VAL A 130 9.03 6.86 4.78
C VAL A 130 10.06 7.97 4.65
N SER A 131 10.36 8.65 5.75
CA SER A 131 11.29 9.79 5.81
C SER A 131 12.22 9.71 7.03
N ARG A 132 13.47 10.15 6.88
CA ARG A 132 14.36 10.47 8.02
C ARG A 132 14.04 11.83 8.68
N GLY A 133 13.22 12.66 8.03
CA GLY A 133 12.76 13.95 8.55
C GLY A 133 11.39 13.87 9.23
N PRO A 134 11.16 14.59 10.36
CA PRO A 134 9.89 14.57 11.09
C PRO A 134 8.80 15.45 10.44
N SER A 135 8.54 15.29 9.14
CA SER A 135 7.62 16.14 8.38
C SER A 135 6.19 15.59 8.28
N PHE A 136 5.65 15.06 9.39
CA PHE A 136 4.40 14.28 9.37
C PHE A 136 3.21 14.99 8.73
N GLN A 137 3.01 16.28 9.03
CA GLN A 137 1.85 17.02 8.53
C GLN A 137 1.86 17.11 7.01
N ILE A 138 2.96 17.60 6.43
CA ILE A 138 3.11 17.75 4.97
C ILE A 138 3.01 16.40 4.26
N LEU A 139 3.67 15.37 4.82
CA LEU A 139 3.66 14.03 4.23
C LEU A 139 2.29 13.37 4.31
N ARG A 140 1.53 13.63 5.39
CA ARG A 140 0.15 13.17 5.53
C ARG A 140 -0.77 13.84 4.53
N GLU A 141 -0.72 15.17 4.42
CA GLU A 141 -1.54 15.93 3.47
C GLU A 141 -1.27 15.45 2.04
N ALA A 142 0.00 15.23 1.67
CA ALA A 142 0.37 14.65 0.38
C ALA A 142 -0.19 13.25 0.16
N LEU A 143 -0.14 12.37 1.17
CA LEU A 143 -0.72 11.01 1.09
C LEU A 143 -2.23 11.01 0.96
N GLU A 144 -2.92 11.91 1.66
CA GLU A 144 -4.38 12.05 1.59
C GLU A 144 -4.80 12.50 0.19
N GLU A 145 -4.08 13.45 -0.42
CA GLU A 145 -4.31 13.87 -1.81
C GLU A 145 -4.04 12.73 -2.80
N ILE A 146 -2.92 12.01 -2.66
CA ILE A 146 -2.62 10.83 -3.49
C ILE A 146 -3.75 9.79 -3.36
N PHE A 147 -4.22 9.53 -2.13
CA PHE A 147 -5.33 8.62 -1.89
C PHE A 147 -6.61 9.07 -2.62
N VAL A 148 -7.01 10.34 -2.47
CA VAL A 148 -8.21 10.88 -3.10
C VAL A 148 -8.14 10.77 -4.62
N LEU A 149 -7.01 11.15 -5.22
CA LEU A 149 -6.83 11.16 -6.66
C LEU A 149 -6.84 9.76 -7.28
N CYS A 150 -6.36 8.76 -6.54
CA CYS A 150 -5.99 7.49 -7.14
C CYS A 150 -6.80 6.28 -6.65
N PHE A 151 -7.30 6.33 -5.41
CA PHE A 151 -7.91 5.18 -4.74
C PHE A 151 -9.35 5.46 -4.27
N SER A 152 -9.83 6.71 -4.34
CA SER A 152 -11.23 7.02 -4.06
C SER A 152 -12.16 6.50 -5.17
N ALA A 153 -13.46 6.38 -4.87
CA ALA A 153 -14.47 5.94 -5.84
C ALA A 153 -14.56 6.85 -7.08
N SER A 154 -14.21 8.13 -6.94
CA SER A 154 -14.13 9.12 -8.03
C SER A 154 -12.72 9.26 -8.62
N GLY A 155 -11.73 8.63 -8.00
CA GLY A 155 -10.33 8.70 -8.38
C GLY A 155 -10.07 7.93 -9.68
N SER A 156 -9.04 8.35 -10.40
CA SER A 156 -8.56 7.67 -11.59
C SER A 156 -7.16 7.14 -11.35
N ARG A 157 -6.98 5.84 -11.54
CA ARG A 157 -5.66 5.20 -11.44
C ARG A 157 -4.70 5.63 -12.55
N TYR A 158 -5.20 6.35 -13.58
CA TYR A 158 -4.37 7.03 -14.58
C TYR A 158 -3.77 8.34 -14.07
N GLU A 159 -4.46 9.06 -13.18
CA GLU A 159 -3.94 10.28 -12.54
C GLU A 159 -2.74 9.93 -11.65
N LEU A 160 -2.77 8.75 -11.01
CA LEU A 160 -1.65 8.20 -10.26
C LEU A 160 -0.40 8.06 -11.14
N ILE A 161 -0.55 7.49 -12.35
CA ILE A 161 0.57 7.34 -13.30
C ILE A 161 1.09 8.73 -13.73
N MET A 162 0.22 9.70 -14.01
CA MET A 162 0.63 11.04 -14.47
C MET A 162 1.34 11.86 -13.39
N LEU A 163 0.91 11.77 -12.13
CA LEU A 163 1.60 12.40 -10.99
C LEU A 163 2.95 11.76 -10.68
N LEU A 164 3.11 10.48 -11.03
CA LEU A 164 4.28 9.68 -10.70
C LEU A 164 5.28 9.50 -11.85
N LEU A 165 4.93 9.90 -13.08
CA LEU A 165 5.84 10.05 -14.22
C LEU A 165 7.08 10.90 -13.90
N PRO A 166 6.98 12.11 -13.28
CA PRO A 166 8.16 12.88 -12.89
C PRO A 166 8.94 12.22 -11.74
N MET A 167 8.30 11.29 -11.02
CA MET A 167 8.92 10.52 -9.94
C MET A 167 9.47 9.17 -10.42
N ASN A 168 9.23 8.71 -11.66
CA ASN A 168 9.61 7.37 -12.13
C ASN A 168 9.02 6.23 -11.27
N LEU A 169 7.82 6.44 -10.73
CA LEU A 169 7.17 5.49 -9.81
C LEU A 169 6.05 4.73 -10.55
N TYR A 170 6.28 3.44 -10.81
CA TYR A 170 5.31 2.51 -11.38
C TYR A 170 4.56 1.81 -10.25
N ILE A 171 3.60 2.46 -9.58
CA ILE A 171 2.79 1.75 -8.57
C ILE A 171 1.85 0.79 -9.30
N ILE A 172 1.99 -0.50 -9.00
CA ILE A 172 1.05 -1.54 -9.40
C ILE A 172 -0.28 -1.28 -8.69
N SER A 173 -1.18 -0.55 -9.37
CA SER A 173 -2.61 -0.82 -9.23
C SER A 173 -2.83 -2.31 -9.54
N CYS A 174 -3.59 -3.02 -8.71
CA CYS A 174 -3.93 -4.45 -8.84
C CYS A 174 -4.73 -4.81 -10.13
N ASN A 175 -4.43 -4.18 -11.25
CA ASN A 175 -4.98 -4.44 -12.57
C ASN A 175 -3.84 -4.32 -13.60
N PRO A 176 -3.03 -5.39 -13.79
CA PRO A 176 -1.88 -5.38 -14.69
C PRO A 176 -2.25 -5.10 -16.16
N THR A 177 -3.51 -5.33 -16.55
CA THR A 177 -3.97 -5.14 -17.94
C THR A 177 -4.10 -3.68 -18.38
N VAL A 178 -4.16 -2.71 -17.47
CA VAL A 178 -4.24 -1.28 -17.84
C VAL A 178 -2.86 -0.69 -18.15
N VAL A 179 -1.83 -1.09 -17.39
CA VAL A 179 -0.46 -0.60 -17.58
C VAL A 179 0.18 -1.20 -18.84
N GLU A 180 -0.07 -2.49 -19.10
CA GLU A 180 0.47 -3.18 -20.27
C GLU A 180 -0.16 -2.69 -21.59
N LYS A 181 -1.46 -2.32 -21.56
CA LYS A 181 -2.18 -1.75 -22.73
C LYS A 181 -1.77 -0.32 -23.08
N LEU A 182 -1.17 0.42 -22.16
CA LEU A 182 -0.66 1.76 -22.42
C LEU A 182 0.79 1.74 -22.94
N LEU A 183 1.61 0.80 -22.48
CA LEU A 183 2.99 0.62 -22.96
C LEU A 183 3.04 0.05 -24.39
N THR A 184 2.05 -0.75 -24.80
CA THR A 184 1.96 -1.29 -26.17
C THR A 184 1.34 -0.33 -27.20
N LYS A 185 0.85 0.84 -26.78
CA LYS A 185 0.30 1.86 -27.69
C LYS A 185 1.28 2.97 -28.08
N ASN A 186 2.52 2.92 -27.61
CA ASN A 186 3.57 3.89 -27.94
C ASN A 186 4.83 3.23 -28.54
N TYR A 187 4.62 2.26 -29.44
CA TYR A 187 5.60 1.90 -30.48
C TYR A 187 4.86 1.59 -31.78
#